data_AF-A0A094EKY7-F1
#
_entry.id   AF-A0A094EKY7-F1
#
_cell.length_a   1.000
_cell.length_b   1.000
_cell.length_c   1.000
_cell.angle_alpha   90.00
_cell.angle_beta   90.00
_cell.angle_gamma   90.00
#
_symmetry.space_group_name_H-M   'P 1'
#
loop_
_entity.id
_entity.type
_entity.pdbx_description
1 polymer ?
#
loop_
_entity_poly.entity_id
_entity_poly.type
_entity_poly.pdbx_seq_one_letter_code
_entity_poly.pdbx_strand_id
1 'polypeptide(L)'
;PPPSLTLALASSPPSGLLALAILEKAASSASDTALLATHPDLIAQLIRTWLASPAVGVGERATQLFAALLATDCPSPPLRRDDGVITFPAPSDKAGQGQGLLWRRIFGDKDIYASIFAMCSAATPEDDANYLPERQRSLAQARLLRLLPSLAVLDLGTLLRSHFPDAEKSYGTSGKGLVHFAAVEMVDREDVLMHVTLLEFFGELVREVSGVVLGKEEEASLRGLVEEAGVSDQLVGGVLEAMVGEDGVTGELVELLRRAAAMSIMGAPFEDRMVAVGSHDKATQQMVTDPDPKIPIQPALYIPTGRNERGMARLRQMANCGTNGDRGMEQDRFLTWRGRREKGLTARKKGDGEKRSDSKTKRDTSK
;
A
#
# COMPACT_ATOMS: atom_id res chain seq x y z
N PRO A 1 -25.15 -7.78 -5.18
CA PRO A 1 -25.10 -6.51 -5.90
C PRO A 1 -25.57 -6.76 -7.34
N PRO A 2 -25.89 -5.74 -8.12
CA PRO A 2 -26.28 -6.01 -9.49
C PRO A 2 -25.04 -6.55 -10.26
N PRO A 3 -25.19 -7.62 -11.08
CA PRO A 3 -24.11 -8.19 -11.89
C PRO A 3 -23.46 -7.15 -12.83
N SER A 4 -24.16 -6.04 -13.08
CA SER A 4 -23.66 -4.89 -13.81
C SER A 4 -22.42 -4.24 -13.18
N LEU A 5 -22.27 -4.26 -11.84
CA LEU A 5 -21.08 -3.69 -11.19
C LEU A 5 -19.85 -4.56 -11.41
N THR A 6 -19.99 -5.88 -11.32
CA THR A 6 -18.92 -6.84 -11.62
C THR A 6 -18.45 -6.68 -13.07
N LEU A 7 -19.40 -6.59 -14.01
CA LEU A 7 -19.09 -6.34 -15.42
C LEU A 7 -18.45 -4.97 -15.65
N ALA A 8 -18.91 -3.92 -14.96
CA ALA A 8 -18.35 -2.58 -15.10
C ALA A 8 -16.88 -2.53 -14.65
N LEU A 9 -16.55 -3.18 -13.52
CA LEU A 9 -15.16 -3.30 -13.03
C LEU A 9 -14.24 -4.04 -14.01
N ALA A 10 -14.75 -5.09 -14.66
CA ALA A 10 -14.00 -5.91 -15.61
C ALA A 10 -13.86 -5.30 -17.02
N SER A 11 -14.57 -4.21 -17.31
CA SER A 11 -14.70 -3.68 -18.67
C SER A 11 -13.61 -2.64 -19.03
N SER A 12 -13.99 -1.40 -19.27
CA SER A 12 -13.08 -0.31 -19.65
C SER A 12 -12.64 0.51 -18.43
N PRO A 13 -11.48 1.20 -18.47
CA PRO A 13 -11.05 2.05 -17.36
C PRO A 13 -12.07 3.11 -16.93
N PRO A 14 -12.77 3.84 -17.83
CA PRO A 14 -13.84 4.76 -17.43
C PRO A 14 -15.00 4.07 -16.70
N SER A 15 -15.44 2.91 -17.18
CA SER A 15 -16.49 2.11 -16.53
C SER A 15 -16.07 1.61 -15.16
N GLY A 16 -14.81 1.15 -15.03
CA GLY A 16 -14.22 0.71 -13.77
C GLY A 16 -14.15 1.84 -12.76
N LEU A 17 -13.72 3.05 -13.16
CA LEU A 17 -13.70 4.23 -12.28
C LEU A 17 -15.11 4.62 -11.81
N LEU A 18 -16.11 4.56 -12.69
CA LEU A 18 -17.49 4.80 -12.30
C LEU A 18 -17.98 3.76 -11.28
N ALA A 19 -17.69 2.47 -11.51
CA ALA A 19 -18.02 1.41 -10.58
C ALA A 19 -17.36 1.61 -9.21
N LEU A 20 -16.07 1.96 -9.18
CA LEU A 20 -15.34 2.27 -7.95
C LEU A 20 -15.94 3.48 -7.22
N ALA A 21 -16.35 4.54 -7.95
CA ALA A 21 -17.00 5.71 -7.36
C ALA A 21 -18.39 5.39 -6.78
N ILE A 22 -19.10 4.42 -7.34
CA ILE A 22 -20.36 3.91 -6.77
C ILE A 22 -20.07 3.11 -5.49
N LEU A 23 -19.08 2.22 -5.51
CA LEU A 23 -18.69 1.42 -4.35
C LEU A 23 -18.15 2.27 -3.19
N GLU A 24 -17.52 3.41 -3.48
CA GLU A 24 -17.09 4.37 -2.47
C GLU A 24 -18.26 4.93 -1.65
N LYS A 25 -19.49 4.96 -2.21
CA LYS A 25 -20.69 5.31 -1.44
C LYS A 25 -21.01 4.27 -0.38
N ALA A 26 -20.82 2.99 -0.69
CA ALA A 26 -21.01 1.94 0.30
C ALA A 26 -19.97 2.04 1.43
N ALA A 27 -18.74 2.49 1.15
CA ALA A 27 -17.73 2.72 2.17
C ALA A 27 -18.10 3.80 3.21
N SER A 28 -19.17 4.58 2.98
CA SER A 28 -19.66 5.57 3.95
C SER A 28 -20.58 4.98 5.02
N SER A 29 -21.00 3.71 4.90
CA SER A 29 -21.90 3.04 5.86
C SER A 29 -21.46 1.61 6.14
N ALA A 30 -21.31 1.27 7.42
CA ALA A 30 -20.99 -0.10 7.84
C ALA A 30 -22.05 -1.12 7.36
N SER A 31 -23.33 -0.74 7.27
CA SER A 31 -24.39 -1.60 6.72
C SER A 31 -24.16 -1.93 5.26
N ASP A 32 -23.74 -0.96 4.46
CA ASP A 32 -23.60 -1.11 3.01
C ASP A 32 -22.32 -1.90 2.71
N THR A 33 -21.26 -1.69 3.49
CA THR A 33 -20.05 -2.52 3.42
C THR A 33 -20.35 -3.98 3.83
N ALA A 34 -21.16 -4.20 4.87
CA ALA A 34 -21.62 -5.53 5.25
C ALA A 34 -22.43 -6.19 4.13
N LEU A 35 -23.30 -5.44 3.44
CA LEU A 35 -24.02 -5.94 2.27
C LEU A 35 -23.07 -6.31 1.11
N LEU A 36 -22.01 -5.53 0.86
CA LEU A 36 -21.00 -5.88 -0.15
C LEU A 36 -20.31 -7.22 0.16
N ALA A 37 -20.03 -7.50 1.44
CA ALA A 37 -19.41 -8.75 1.87
C ALA A 37 -20.24 -10.02 1.59
N THR A 38 -21.55 -9.87 1.36
CA THR A 38 -22.45 -10.97 0.96
C THR A 38 -22.26 -11.42 -0.50
N HIS A 39 -21.37 -10.76 -1.24
CA HIS A 39 -21.23 -10.91 -2.68
C HIS A 39 -19.79 -11.26 -3.10
N PRO A 40 -19.38 -12.54 -2.96
CA PRO A 40 -18.00 -12.96 -3.16
C PRO A 40 -17.48 -12.66 -4.56
N ASP A 41 -18.28 -12.84 -5.62
CA ASP A 41 -17.87 -12.57 -7.00
C ASP A 41 -17.48 -11.10 -7.22
N LEU A 42 -18.18 -10.17 -6.56
CA LEU A 42 -17.87 -8.74 -6.64
C LEU A 42 -16.56 -8.43 -5.92
N ILE A 43 -16.31 -9.04 -4.75
CA ILE A 43 -15.07 -8.86 -4.00
C ILE A 43 -13.88 -9.45 -4.77
N ALA A 44 -14.02 -10.66 -5.30
CA ALA A 44 -13.00 -11.28 -6.15
C ALA A 44 -12.68 -10.39 -7.37
N GLN A 45 -13.70 -9.87 -8.05
CA GLN A 45 -13.50 -8.96 -9.17
C GLN A 45 -12.88 -7.63 -8.75
N LEU A 46 -13.23 -7.11 -7.56
CA LEU A 46 -12.63 -5.88 -7.03
C LEU A 46 -11.14 -6.08 -6.72
N ILE A 47 -10.76 -7.22 -6.13
CA ILE A 47 -9.35 -7.58 -5.88
C ILE A 47 -8.59 -7.72 -7.20
N ARG A 48 -9.15 -8.40 -8.20
CA ARG A 48 -8.57 -8.47 -9.55
C ARG A 48 -8.42 -7.09 -10.17
N THR A 49 -9.42 -6.23 -10.06
CA THR A 49 -9.38 -4.87 -10.61
C THR A 49 -8.34 -4.00 -9.90
N TRP A 50 -8.16 -4.22 -8.60
CA TRP A 50 -7.15 -3.53 -7.81
C TRP A 50 -5.73 -3.98 -8.18
N LEU A 51 -5.45 -5.28 -8.19
CA LEU A 51 -4.10 -5.80 -8.38
C LEU A 51 -3.72 -5.91 -9.87
N ALA A 52 -4.60 -6.42 -10.73
CA ALA A 52 -4.30 -6.72 -12.13
C ALA A 52 -4.56 -5.57 -13.12
N SER A 53 -5.19 -4.46 -12.71
CA SER A 53 -5.53 -3.40 -13.68
C SER A 53 -4.28 -2.73 -14.27
N PRO A 54 -4.14 -2.65 -15.60
CA PRO A 54 -3.03 -1.97 -16.25
C PRO A 54 -3.13 -0.44 -16.12
N ALA A 55 -4.33 0.09 -15.86
CA ALA A 55 -4.57 1.51 -15.69
C ALA A 55 -4.23 1.93 -14.25
N VAL A 56 -3.14 2.69 -14.08
CA VAL A 56 -2.66 3.13 -12.76
C VAL A 56 -3.74 3.84 -11.96
N GLY A 57 -4.52 4.72 -12.60
CA GLY A 57 -5.60 5.45 -11.92
C GLY A 57 -6.73 4.57 -11.38
N VAL A 58 -7.03 3.45 -12.05
CA VAL A 58 -8.03 2.48 -11.58
C VAL A 58 -7.50 1.74 -10.36
N GLY A 59 -6.27 1.22 -10.44
CA GLY A 59 -5.63 0.51 -9.33
C GLY A 59 -5.47 1.38 -8.09
N GLU A 60 -5.00 2.63 -8.26
CA GLU A 60 -4.85 3.59 -7.16
C GLU A 60 -6.19 3.92 -6.50
N ARG A 61 -7.24 4.14 -7.31
CA ARG A 61 -8.58 4.38 -6.79
C ARG A 61 -9.13 3.17 -6.04
N ALA A 62 -8.81 1.96 -6.51
CA ALA A 62 -9.20 0.73 -5.84
C ALA A 62 -8.45 0.52 -4.52
N THR A 63 -7.16 0.86 -4.44
CA THR A 63 -6.38 0.87 -3.18
C THR A 63 -7.06 1.74 -2.13
N GLN A 64 -7.40 2.99 -2.50
CA GLN A 64 -8.07 3.93 -1.59
C GLN A 64 -9.45 3.42 -1.15
N LEU A 65 -10.19 2.80 -2.08
CA LEU A 65 -11.49 2.20 -1.77
C LEU A 65 -11.35 1.02 -0.79
N PHE A 66 -10.37 0.14 -0.98
CA PHE A 66 -10.11 -0.98 -0.06
C PHE A 66 -9.79 -0.49 1.34
N ALA A 67 -8.89 0.49 1.47
CA ALA A 67 -8.57 1.10 2.76
C ALA A 67 -9.83 1.66 3.43
N ALA A 68 -10.67 2.40 2.70
CA ALA A 68 -11.91 2.97 3.23
C ALA A 68 -12.95 1.91 3.62
N LEU A 69 -13.16 0.87 2.80
CA LEU A 69 -14.10 -0.20 3.08
C LEU A 69 -13.68 -1.01 4.31
N LEU A 70 -12.41 -1.38 4.41
CA LEU A 70 -11.88 -2.14 5.53
C LEU A 70 -11.83 -1.32 6.82
N ALA A 71 -11.56 -0.01 6.74
CA ALA A 71 -11.66 0.89 7.88
C ALA A 71 -13.12 0.98 8.39
N THR A 72 -14.10 1.13 7.50
CA THR A 72 -15.52 1.21 7.85
C THR A 72 -16.08 -0.10 8.41
N ASP A 73 -15.61 -1.26 7.93
CA ASP A 73 -16.05 -2.59 8.38
C ASP A 73 -15.24 -3.15 9.56
N CYS A 74 -14.18 -2.47 10.01
CA CYS A 74 -13.32 -2.98 11.08
C CYS A 74 -14.16 -3.34 12.34
N PRO A 75 -14.12 -4.62 12.80
CA PRO A 75 -14.92 -5.08 13.94
C PRO A 75 -14.29 -4.70 15.28
N SER A 76 -12.98 -4.48 15.31
CA SER A 76 -12.25 -4.05 16.49
C SER A 76 -12.37 -2.53 16.64
N PRO A 77 -12.42 -1.96 17.86
CA PRO A 77 -12.09 -0.55 18.01
C PRO A 77 -10.70 -0.35 17.38
N PRO A 78 -10.52 0.64 16.48
CA PRO A 78 -9.22 0.91 15.92
C PRO A 78 -8.24 1.06 17.08
N LEU A 79 -7.16 0.31 16.92
CA LEU A 79 -5.96 0.25 17.72
C LEU A 79 -5.70 1.71 18.22
N ARG A 80 -5.73 1.93 19.55
CA ARG A 80 -5.88 3.29 20.11
C ARG A 80 -4.59 4.10 19.96
N ARG A 81 -4.71 5.30 19.39
CA ARG A 81 -3.66 6.32 19.35
C ARG A 81 -3.60 7.08 20.67
N ASP A 82 -2.42 7.23 21.25
CA ASP A 82 -2.22 7.86 22.57
C ASP A 82 -2.50 9.38 22.55
N ASP A 83 -2.54 9.98 21.34
CA ASP A 83 -2.81 11.40 21.08
C ASP A 83 -4.27 11.73 20.74
N GLY A 84 -5.17 10.73 20.68
CA GLY A 84 -6.62 10.95 20.51
C GLY A 84 -7.07 11.51 19.16
N VAL A 85 -6.18 11.64 18.16
CA VAL A 85 -6.51 12.18 16.84
C VAL A 85 -6.30 11.13 15.75
N ILE A 86 -7.38 10.44 15.37
CA ILE A 86 -7.39 9.61 14.17
C ILE A 86 -7.49 10.53 12.95
N THR A 87 -6.42 10.62 12.15
CA THR A 87 -6.42 11.21 10.80
C THR A 87 -6.49 10.15 9.71
N PHE A 88 -7.52 9.32 9.76
CA PHE A 88 -8.25 8.86 8.58
C PHE A 88 -9.65 9.47 8.71
N PRO A 89 -10.57 9.51 7.72
CA PRO A 89 -11.93 9.93 8.03
C PRO A 89 -12.43 8.99 9.12
N ALA A 90 -12.44 9.48 10.36
CA ALA A 90 -13.02 8.77 11.47
C ALA A 90 -14.43 8.38 11.00
N PRO A 91 -14.84 7.11 11.13
CA PRO A 91 -16.22 6.77 10.89
C PRO A 91 -17.01 7.79 11.70
N SER A 92 -17.82 8.60 11.02
CA SER A 92 -18.63 9.62 11.69
C SER A 92 -19.27 8.96 12.90
N ASP A 93 -19.33 9.61 14.06
CA ASP A 93 -19.84 9.08 15.35
C ASP A 93 -21.28 8.47 15.30
N LYS A 94 -21.86 8.36 14.11
CA LYS A 94 -23.16 7.78 13.76
C LYS A 94 -23.06 6.46 12.99
N ALA A 95 -21.88 6.02 12.55
CA ALA A 95 -21.68 4.72 11.94
C ALA A 95 -21.37 3.72 13.05
N GLY A 96 -22.30 2.81 13.32
CA GLY A 96 -22.07 1.72 14.26
C GLY A 96 -20.77 0.99 13.93
N GLN A 97 -20.10 0.49 14.96
CA GLN A 97 -18.91 -0.36 14.86
C GLN A 97 -19.10 -1.39 13.72
N GLY A 98 -18.10 -1.52 12.85
CA GLY A 98 -18.15 -2.42 11.70
C GLY A 98 -18.41 -3.86 12.13
N GLN A 99 -18.99 -4.67 11.24
CA GLN A 99 -19.34 -6.06 11.56
C GLN A 99 -18.19 -7.04 11.26
N GLY A 100 -17.11 -6.58 10.61
CA GLY A 100 -15.97 -7.39 10.20
C GLY A 100 -16.33 -8.41 9.12
N LEU A 101 -17.46 -8.26 8.43
CA LEU A 101 -17.91 -9.24 7.44
C LEU A 101 -17.06 -9.19 6.17
N LEU A 102 -16.63 -7.99 5.76
CA LEU A 102 -15.72 -7.82 4.64
C LEU A 102 -14.32 -8.31 4.98
N TRP A 103 -13.83 -8.04 6.20
CA TRP A 103 -12.58 -8.62 6.70
C TRP A 103 -12.61 -10.15 6.61
N ARG A 104 -13.65 -10.79 7.15
CA ARG A 104 -13.82 -12.25 7.06
C ARG A 104 -13.95 -12.75 5.63
N ARG A 105 -14.55 -11.95 4.72
CA ARG A 105 -14.66 -12.31 3.31
C ARG A 105 -13.31 -12.26 2.59
N ILE A 106 -12.45 -11.30 2.90
CA ILE A 106 -11.16 -11.15 2.21
C ILE A 106 -10.11 -12.11 2.77
N PHE A 107 -10.05 -12.26 4.11
CA PHE A 107 -9.02 -13.06 4.77
C PHE A 107 -9.48 -14.48 5.12
N GLY A 108 -10.78 -14.71 5.27
CA GLY A 108 -11.34 -16.02 5.63
C GLY A 108 -11.88 -16.84 4.45
N ASP A 109 -11.93 -16.28 3.25
CA ASP A 109 -12.31 -16.99 2.03
C ASP A 109 -11.05 -17.39 1.27
N LYS A 110 -10.79 -18.71 1.18
CA LYS A 110 -9.53 -19.26 0.67
C LYS A 110 -9.22 -18.77 -0.74
N ASP A 111 -10.20 -18.78 -1.64
CA ASP A 111 -9.97 -18.45 -3.05
C ASP A 111 -9.68 -16.96 -3.24
N ILE A 112 -10.37 -16.12 -2.47
CA ILE A 112 -10.17 -14.66 -2.47
C ILE A 112 -8.80 -14.33 -1.88
N TYR A 113 -8.47 -14.89 -0.72
CA TYR A 113 -7.19 -14.67 -0.05
C TYR A 113 -6.01 -15.17 -0.91
N ALA A 114 -6.09 -16.39 -1.43
CA ALA A 114 -5.08 -16.99 -2.29
C ALA A 114 -4.83 -16.18 -3.57
N SER A 115 -5.86 -15.53 -4.13
CA SER A 115 -5.71 -14.70 -5.33
C SER A 115 -4.72 -13.53 -5.14
N ILE A 116 -4.59 -13.01 -3.91
CA ILE A 116 -3.63 -11.94 -3.59
C ILE A 116 -2.20 -12.44 -3.76
N PHE A 117 -1.91 -13.64 -3.23
CA PHE A 117 -0.60 -14.30 -3.40
C PHE A 117 -0.34 -14.66 -4.85
N ALA A 118 -1.33 -15.21 -5.54
CA ALA A 118 -1.21 -15.60 -6.95
C ALA A 118 -0.81 -14.41 -7.83
N MET A 119 -1.43 -13.24 -7.64
CA MET A 119 -1.10 -12.05 -8.45
C MET A 119 0.22 -11.37 -8.05
N CYS A 120 0.71 -11.59 -6.83
CA CYS A 120 1.90 -10.91 -6.31
C CYS A 120 3.15 -11.80 -6.25
N SER A 121 3.01 -13.13 -6.40
CA SER A 121 4.13 -14.07 -6.32
C SER A 121 4.79 -14.31 -7.67
N ALA A 122 6.11 -14.48 -7.64
CA ALA A 122 6.90 -14.92 -8.79
C ALA A 122 6.73 -16.41 -9.10
N ALA A 123 6.29 -17.21 -8.11
CA ALA A 123 6.12 -18.66 -8.23
C ALA A 123 4.78 -19.09 -8.87
N THR A 124 3.91 -18.13 -9.19
CA THR A 124 2.61 -18.40 -9.80
C THR A 124 2.78 -19.01 -11.21
N PRO A 125 2.20 -20.19 -11.48
CA PRO A 125 2.26 -20.80 -12.81
C PRO A 125 1.60 -19.94 -13.89
N GLU A 126 2.11 -19.97 -15.11
CA GLU A 126 1.54 -19.22 -16.25
C GLU A 126 0.10 -19.62 -16.60
N ASP A 127 -0.27 -20.87 -16.31
CA ASP A 127 -1.61 -21.42 -16.53
C ASP A 127 -2.64 -20.97 -15.46
N ASP A 128 -2.21 -20.30 -14.38
CA ASP A 128 -3.10 -19.80 -13.35
C ASP A 128 -3.93 -18.61 -13.87
N ALA A 129 -5.23 -18.59 -13.58
CA ALA A 129 -6.14 -17.51 -13.98
C ALA A 129 -5.80 -16.14 -13.34
N ASN A 130 -4.87 -16.11 -12.37
CA ASN A 130 -4.36 -14.93 -11.70
C ASN A 130 -2.90 -14.64 -12.05
N TYR A 131 -2.31 -15.36 -13.00
CA TYR A 131 -0.96 -15.08 -13.48
C TYR A 131 -0.86 -13.66 -14.04
N LEU A 132 0.16 -12.93 -13.59
CA LEU A 132 0.48 -11.60 -14.10
C LEU A 132 1.91 -11.60 -14.68
N PRO A 133 2.10 -11.02 -15.88
CA PRO A 133 3.44 -10.75 -16.40
C PRO A 133 4.24 -9.88 -15.43
N GLU A 134 5.57 -10.03 -15.43
CA GLU A 134 6.50 -9.36 -14.51
C GLU A 134 6.16 -7.89 -14.24
N ARG A 135 6.01 -7.08 -15.30
CA ARG A 135 5.67 -5.65 -15.17
C ARG A 135 4.34 -5.39 -14.46
N GLN A 136 3.33 -6.23 -14.69
CA GLN A 136 2.03 -6.10 -14.01
C GLN A 136 2.10 -6.61 -12.58
N ARG A 137 2.88 -7.66 -12.33
CA ARG A 137 3.17 -8.17 -10.99
C ARG A 137 3.86 -7.11 -10.13
N SER A 138 4.90 -6.42 -10.62
CA SER A 138 5.53 -5.32 -9.87
C SER A 138 4.54 -4.19 -9.52
N LEU A 139 3.58 -3.89 -10.42
CA LEU A 139 2.50 -2.94 -10.11
C LEU A 139 1.55 -3.47 -9.03
N ALA A 140 1.19 -4.75 -9.06
CA ALA A 140 0.36 -5.40 -8.05
C ALA A 140 1.06 -5.39 -6.67
N GLN A 141 2.32 -5.79 -6.64
CA GLN A 141 3.17 -5.78 -5.45
C GLN A 141 3.27 -4.37 -4.85
N ALA A 142 3.53 -3.34 -5.67
CA ALA A 142 3.60 -1.96 -5.19
C ALA A 142 2.27 -1.47 -4.62
N ARG A 143 1.12 -1.88 -5.19
CA ARG A 143 -0.21 -1.55 -4.67
C ARG A 143 -0.50 -2.25 -3.33
N LEU A 144 -0.07 -3.50 -3.19
CA LEU A 144 -0.19 -4.23 -1.93
C LEU A 144 0.63 -3.56 -0.83
N LEU A 145 1.90 -3.23 -1.11
CA LEU A 145 2.79 -2.54 -0.16
C LEU A 145 2.23 -1.20 0.32
N ARG A 146 1.55 -0.43 -0.54
CA ARG A 146 0.90 0.84 -0.14
C ARG A 146 -0.35 0.66 0.71
N LEU A 147 -1.06 -0.47 0.57
CA LEU A 147 -2.28 -0.71 1.34
C LEU A 147 -1.98 -1.19 2.76
N LEU A 148 -0.98 -2.07 2.91
CA LEU A 148 -0.73 -2.80 4.15
C LEU A 148 -0.50 -1.91 5.38
N PRO A 149 0.30 -0.82 5.35
CA PRO A 149 0.49 0.06 6.51
C PRO A 149 -0.83 0.64 7.05
N SER A 150 -1.73 1.04 6.15
CA SER A 150 -3.05 1.56 6.53
C SER A 150 -3.99 0.50 7.12
N LEU A 151 -3.80 -0.78 6.78
CA LEU A 151 -4.57 -1.88 7.35
C LEU A 151 -3.97 -2.38 8.67
N ALA A 152 -2.65 -2.26 8.84
CA ALA A 152 -1.94 -2.64 10.06
C ALA A 152 -2.47 -1.91 11.29
N VAL A 153 -2.83 -0.62 11.16
CA VAL A 153 -3.43 0.15 12.27
C VAL A 153 -4.87 -0.23 12.59
N LEU A 154 -5.53 -1.03 11.75
CA LEU A 154 -6.91 -1.49 11.97
C LEU A 154 -6.93 -2.85 12.66
N ASP A 155 -6.20 -3.82 12.11
CA ASP A 155 -6.13 -5.19 12.63
C ASP A 155 -4.82 -5.85 12.19
N LEU A 156 -3.74 -5.53 12.91
CA LEU A 156 -2.41 -6.09 12.66
C LEU A 156 -2.39 -7.61 12.87
N GLY A 157 -3.10 -8.11 13.88
CA GLY A 157 -3.19 -9.54 14.18
C GLY A 157 -3.72 -10.38 13.03
N THR A 158 -4.76 -9.91 12.34
CA THR A 158 -5.29 -10.59 11.13
C THR A 158 -4.29 -10.61 9.98
N LEU A 159 -3.46 -9.57 9.84
CA LEU A 159 -2.51 -9.46 8.73
C LEU A 159 -1.20 -10.22 8.94
N LEU A 160 -0.74 -10.34 10.19
CA LEU A 160 0.46 -11.09 10.58
C LEU A 160 0.21 -12.60 10.70
N ARG A 161 -1.04 -13.01 10.88
CA ARG A 161 -1.40 -14.43 10.99
C ARG A 161 -1.55 -15.06 9.62
N SER A 162 -1.11 -16.31 9.50
CA SER A 162 -1.45 -17.16 8.36
C SER A 162 -2.86 -17.71 8.50
N HIS A 163 -3.71 -17.49 7.49
CA HIS A 163 -5.08 -18.00 7.46
C HIS A 163 -5.16 -19.36 6.77
N PHE A 164 -4.36 -19.54 5.73
CA PHE A 164 -4.33 -20.76 4.92
C PHE A 164 -2.88 -21.14 4.58
N PRO A 165 -2.10 -21.68 5.55
CA PRO A 165 -0.67 -21.94 5.36
C PRO A 165 -0.35 -22.78 4.12
N ASP A 166 -1.18 -23.77 3.80
CA ASP A 166 -0.97 -24.64 2.63
C ASP A 166 -1.20 -23.89 1.31
N ALA A 167 -2.16 -22.97 1.27
CA ALA A 167 -2.43 -22.13 0.11
C ALA A 167 -1.38 -21.02 -0.06
N GLU A 168 -0.86 -20.49 1.05
CA GLU A 168 0.24 -19.54 1.03
C GLU A 168 1.51 -20.21 0.47
N LYS A 169 1.83 -21.43 0.94
CA LYS A 169 3.01 -22.19 0.50
C LYS A 169 2.98 -22.58 -0.97
N SER A 170 1.80 -22.80 -1.57
CA SER A 170 1.71 -23.11 -3.00
C SER A 170 2.20 -21.97 -3.90
N TYR A 171 2.31 -20.75 -3.38
CA TYR A 171 2.87 -19.61 -4.09
C TYR A 171 4.31 -19.27 -3.64
N GLY A 172 5.05 -20.25 -3.12
CA GLY A 172 6.47 -20.12 -2.80
C GLY A 172 6.76 -19.34 -1.50
N THR A 173 5.77 -19.21 -0.62
CA THR A 173 5.90 -18.46 0.65
C THR A 173 6.13 -19.41 1.83
N SER A 174 6.62 -18.90 2.95
CA SER A 174 6.79 -19.70 4.18
C SER A 174 5.49 -20.01 4.92
N GLY A 175 4.37 -19.41 4.53
CA GLY A 175 3.08 -19.56 5.20
C GLY A 175 3.01 -18.82 6.54
N LYS A 176 3.67 -17.66 6.63
CA LYS A 176 3.72 -16.79 7.82
C LYS A 176 2.77 -15.59 7.71
N GLY A 177 1.77 -15.65 6.83
CA GLY A 177 0.78 -14.59 6.65
C GLY A 177 1.15 -13.52 5.62
N LEU A 178 0.18 -12.64 5.33
CA LEU A 178 0.24 -11.70 4.21
C LEU A 178 1.33 -10.63 4.36
N VAL A 179 1.48 -10.08 5.57
CA VAL A 179 2.49 -9.03 5.80
C VAL A 179 3.90 -9.61 5.76
N HIS A 180 4.11 -10.82 6.28
CA HIS A 180 5.41 -11.49 6.16
C HIS A 180 5.78 -11.74 4.70
N PHE A 181 4.85 -12.30 3.93
CA PHE A 181 5.03 -12.46 2.50
C PHE A 181 5.43 -11.15 1.82
N ALA A 182 4.66 -10.07 2.02
CA ALA A 182 4.92 -8.78 1.39
C ALA A 182 6.27 -8.18 1.76
N ALA A 183 6.68 -8.33 3.02
CA ALA A 183 7.87 -7.69 3.59
C ALA A 183 9.18 -8.47 3.32
N VAL A 184 9.11 -9.80 3.21
CA VAL A 184 10.31 -10.66 3.19
C VAL A 184 10.47 -11.43 1.87
N GLU A 185 9.36 -11.93 1.31
CA GLU A 185 9.38 -12.98 0.27
C GLU A 185 8.84 -12.51 -1.09
N MET A 186 8.02 -11.46 -1.13
CA MET A 186 7.32 -11.02 -2.33
C MET A 186 8.19 -10.23 -3.30
N VAL A 187 9.08 -9.39 -2.77
CA VAL A 187 9.82 -8.40 -3.55
C VAL A 187 11.15 -8.98 -4.01
N ASP A 188 11.38 -8.98 -5.32
CA ASP A 188 12.71 -9.18 -5.88
C ASP A 188 13.57 -7.93 -5.60
N ARG A 189 14.70 -8.14 -4.93
CA ARG A 189 15.61 -7.08 -4.51
C ARG A 189 16.60 -6.68 -5.60
N GLU A 190 16.68 -7.45 -6.68
CA GLU A 190 17.43 -7.05 -7.88
C GLU A 190 16.69 -5.95 -8.66
N ASP A 191 15.37 -5.88 -8.56
CA ASP A 191 14.57 -4.76 -9.05
C ASP A 191 14.70 -3.57 -8.08
N VAL A 192 15.62 -2.66 -8.40
CA VAL A 192 15.90 -1.44 -7.62
C VAL A 192 14.64 -0.62 -7.33
N LEU A 193 13.68 -0.56 -8.27
CA LEU A 193 12.46 0.24 -8.05
C LEU A 193 11.53 -0.42 -7.04
N MET A 194 11.40 -1.75 -7.12
CA MET A 194 10.64 -2.51 -6.14
C MET A 194 11.31 -2.53 -4.77
N HIS A 195 12.64 -2.58 -4.72
CA HIS A 195 13.40 -2.47 -3.48
C HIS A 195 13.16 -1.13 -2.79
N VAL A 196 13.21 0.00 -3.53
CA VAL A 196 12.85 1.32 -2.98
C VAL A 196 11.42 1.35 -2.46
N THR A 197 10.49 0.70 -3.15
CA THR A 197 9.08 0.60 -2.70
C THR A 197 8.96 -0.21 -1.41
N LEU A 198 9.79 -1.25 -1.22
CA LEU A 198 9.86 -2.01 0.03
C LEU A 198 10.42 -1.16 1.19
N LEU A 199 11.43 -0.34 0.94
CA LEU A 199 11.97 0.60 1.94
C LEU A 199 10.92 1.64 2.36
N GLU A 200 10.18 2.20 1.40
CA GLU A 200 9.06 3.10 1.68
C GLU A 200 7.98 2.41 2.52
N PHE A 201 7.65 1.15 2.22
CA PHE A 201 6.70 0.35 3.00
C PHE A 201 7.11 0.20 4.45
N PHE A 202 8.37 -0.18 4.75
CA PHE A 202 8.82 -0.27 6.15
C PHE A 202 8.75 1.09 6.86
N GLY A 203 9.10 2.16 6.15
CA GLY A 203 8.99 3.52 6.65
C GLY A 203 7.56 3.93 7.01
N GLU A 204 6.59 3.58 6.17
CA GLU A 204 5.17 3.84 6.43
C GLU A 204 4.61 2.93 7.53
N LEU A 205 4.93 1.64 7.49
CA LEU A 205 4.46 0.65 8.48
C LEU A 205 4.87 1.05 9.90
N VAL A 206 6.15 1.38 10.10
CA VAL A 206 6.67 1.78 11.41
C VAL A 206 6.02 3.08 11.88
N ARG A 207 5.85 4.09 11.02
CA ARG A 207 5.20 5.36 11.39
C ARG A 207 3.73 5.21 11.76
N GLU A 208 3.00 4.40 11.00
CA GLU A 208 1.57 4.20 11.26
C GLU A 208 1.36 3.38 12.52
N VAL A 209 2.15 2.31 12.72
CA VAL A 209 2.05 1.43 13.89
C VAL A 209 2.63 2.05 15.16
N SER A 210 3.64 2.92 15.06
CA SER A 210 4.23 3.58 16.24
C SER A 210 3.23 4.46 16.99
N GLY A 211 2.24 5.00 16.29
CA GLY A 211 1.20 5.80 16.92
C GLY A 211 0.25 4.98 17.80
N VAL A 212 0.34 3.66 17.81
CA VAL A 212 -0.75 2.80 18.26
C VAL A 212 -0.33 1.79 19.34
N VAL A 213 -1.20 1.57 20.32
CA VAL A 213 -1.00 0.60 21.41
C VAL A 213 -1.21 -0.84 20.92
N LEU A 214 -0.12 -1.54 20.63
CA LEU A 214 -0.14 -2.95 20.22
C LEU A 214 -0.35 -3.93 21.39
N GLY A 215 -0.95 -5.07 21.11
CA GLY A 215 -0.91 -6.22 22.02
C GLY A 215 0.48 -6.89 22.04
N LYS A 216 0.82 -7.57 23.15
CA LYS A 216 2.11 -8.26 23.30
C LYS A 216 2.43 -9.27 22.21
N GLU A 217 1.41 -9.99 21.72
CA GLU A 217 1.56 -10.97 20.63
C GLU A 217 1.88 -10.25 19.31
N GLU A 218 1.14 -9.19 18.99
CA GLU A 218 1.30 -8.41 17.77
C GLU A 218 2.67 -7.72 17.74
N GLU A 219 3.10 -7.16 18.87
CA GLU A 219 4.42 -6.56 19.04
C GLU A 219 5.53 -7.61 18.85
N ALA A 220 5.39 -8.81 19.42
CA ALA A 220 6.35 -9.90 19.24
C ALA A 220 6.41 -10.40 17.79
N SER A 221 5.27 -10.49 17.11
CA SER A 221 5.22 -10.88 15.70
C SER A 221 5.80 -9.81 14.78
N LEU A 222 5.50 -8.53 15.02
CA LEU A 222 6.10 -7.40 14.28
C LEU A 222 7.61 -7.33 14.52
N ARG A 223 8.06 -7.58 15.75
CA ARG A 223 9.48 -7.70 16.09
C ARG A 223 10.17 -8.78 15.27
N GLY A 224 9.62 -9.99 15.27
CA GLY A 224 10.18 -11.09 14.48
C GLY A 224 10.25 -10.76 12.99
N LEU A 225 9.23 -10.08 12.46
CA LEU A 225 9.21 -9.63 11.07
C LEU A 225 10.32 -8.62 10.76
N VAL A 226 10.44 -7.57 11.57
CA VAL A 226 11.42 -6.49 11.38
C VAL A 226 12.85 -7.01 11.55
N GLU A 227 13.08 -7.91 12.51
CA GLU A 227 14.38 -8.57 12.71
C GLU A 227 14.73 -9.45 11.50
N GLU A 228 13.81 -10.29 11.02
CA GLU A 228 14.02 -11.16 9.86
C GLU A 228 14.29 -10.35 8.58
N ALA A 229 13.54 -9.27 8.36
CA ALA A 229 13.71 -8.38 7.23
C ALA A 229 15.05 -7.61 7.28
N GLY A 230 15.42 -7.05 8.45
CA GLY A 230 16.66 -6.31 8.61
C GLY A 230 17.93 -7.16 8.56
N VAL A 231 17.85 -8.43 8.96
CA VAL A 231 18.94 -9.42 8.77
C VAL A 231 19.06 -9.81 7.30
N SER A 232 17.91 -10.00 6.64
CA SER A 232 17.90 -10.37 5.23
C SER A 232 18.35 -9.23 4.32
N ASP A 233 18.17 -7.98 4.73
CA ASP A 233 18.37 -6.80 3.90
C ASP A 233 18.97 -5.63 4.69
N GLN A 234 20.24 -5.32 4.41
CA GLN A 234 20.99 -4.25 5.07
C GLN A 234 20.39 -2.86 4.79
N LEU A 235 19.78 -2.63 3.63
CA LEU A 235 19.16 -1.33 3.33
C LEU A 235 17.86 -1.14 4.12
N VAL A 236 17.09 -2.21 4.30
CA VAL A 236 15.94 -2.20 5.23
C VAL A 236 16.42 -1.92 6.65
N GLY A 237 17.49 -2.60 7.11
CA GLY A 237 18.13 -2.33 8.40
C GLY A 237 18.51 -0.86 8.59
N GLY A 238 19.16 -0.25 7.60
CA GLY A 238 19.55 1.16 7.63
C GLY A 238 18.37 2.14 7.67
N VAL A 239 17.26 1.85 6.99
CA VAL A 239 16.03 2.66 7.08
C VAL A 239 15.43 2.58 8.47
N LEU A 240 15.35 1.37 9.04
CA LEU A 240 14.85 1.16 10.39
C LEU A 240 15.71 1.89 11.44
N GLU A 241 17.03 1.93 11.25
CA GLU A 241 17.96 2.73 12.05
C GLU A 241 17.71 4.23 11.95
N ALA A 242 17.55 4.75 10.73
CA ALA A 242 17.30 6.18 10.53
C ALA A 242 16.02 6.64 11.26
N MET A 243 15.02 5.77 11.34
CA MET A 243 13.76 6.06 12.02
C MET A 243 13.85 6.07 13.55
N VAL A 244 14.84 5.40 14.16
CA VAL A 244 15.09 5.44 15.61
C VAL A 244 15.40 6.86 16.10
N GLY A 245 15.89 7.73 15.22
CA GLY A 245 16.18 9.13 15.51
C GLY A 245 15.03 10.11 15.25
N GLU A 246 13.88 9.66 14.73
CA GLU A 246 12.72 10.53 14.47
C GLU A 246 11.84 10.72 15.72
N ASP A 247 11.46 11.97 16.01
CA ASP A 247 10.50 12.31 17.07
C ASP A 247 9.11 11.71 16.75
N GLY A 248 8.58 10.86 17.63
CA GLY A 248 7.21 10.29 17.51
C GLY A 248 7.12 8.76 17.45
N VAL A 249 8.26 8.05 17.48
CA VAL A 249 8.29 6.60 17.63
C VAL A 249 8.25 6.23 19.13
N THR A 250 7.33 5.34 19.53
CA THR A 250 7.21 4.91 20.94
C THR A 250 8.50 4.26 21.43
N GLY A 251 8.87 4.49 22.70
CA GLY A 251 10.14 4.00 23.26
C GLY A 251 10.35 2.48 23.11
N GLU A 252 9.28 1.69 23.16
CA GLU A 252 9.34 0.23 22.95
C GLU A 252 9.64 -0.14 21.49
N LEU A 253 9.04 0.56 20.52
CA LEU A 253 9.31 0.36 19.10
C LEU A 253 10.69 0.90 18.70
N VAL A 254 11.13 2.01 19.29
CA VAL A 254 12.50 2.52 19.16
C VAL A 254 13.51 1.47 19.64
N GLU A 255 13.26 0.81 20.76
CA GLU A 255 14.15 -0.24 21.28
C GLU A 255 14.09 -1.52 20.43
N LEU A 256 12.94 -1.84 19.86
CA LEU A 256 12.77 -2.92 18.88
C LEU A 256 13.60 -2.64 17.62
N LEU A 257 13.49 -1.44 17.05
CA LEU A 257 14.22 -1.01 15.86
C LEU A 257 15.74 -0.98 16.13
N ARG A 258 16.18 -0.48 17.29
CA ARG A 258 17.61 -0.50 17.71
C ARG A 258 18.19 -1.92 17.77
N ARG A 259 17.40 -2.88 18.22
CA ARG A 259 17.85 -4.27 18.35
C ARG A 259 17.91 -4.99 17.00
N ALA A 260 16.92 -4.78 16.14
CA ALA A 260 16.94 -5.28 14.77
C ALA A 260 18.14 -4.71 13.98
N ALA A 261 18.38 -3.41 14.12
CA ALA A 261 19.53 -2.68 13.61
C ALA A 261 20.88 -3.27 14.08
N ALA A 262 21.07 -3.41 15.39
CA ALA A 262 22.31 -3.93 15.97
C ALA A 262 22.64 -5.35 15.50
N MET A 263 21.63 -6.19 15.23
CA MET A 263 21.83 -7.53 14.67
C MET A 263 22.20 -7.50 13.18
N SER A 264 21.71 -6.52 12.41
CA SER A 264 22.14 -6.29 11.03
C SER A 264 23.63 -5.88 10.95
N ILE A 265 24.09 -5.04 11.87
CA ILE A 265 25.50 -4.58 11.96
C ILE A 265 26.47 -5.71 12.32
N MET A 266 26.06 -6.68 13.15
CA MET A 266 26.88 -7.88 13.44
C MET A 266 27.07 -8.79 12.21
N GLY A 267 26.38 -8.52 11.09
CA GLY A 267 26.43 -9.25 9.83
C GLY A 267 27.45 -8.79 8.78
N ALA A 268 28.33 -7.81 9.07
CA ALA A 268 29.50 -7.30 8.30
C ALA A 268 29.44 -5.77 8.03
N PRO A 269 30.60 -5.07 7.96
CA PRO A 269 30.66 -3.61 7.96
C PRO A 269 30.15 -2.97 6.65
N PHE A 270 29.31 -1.95 6.84
CA PHE A 270 28.59 -1.12 5.87
C PHE A 270 29.46 -0.29 4.91
N GLU A 271 30.73 -0.04 5.24
CA GLU A 271 31.57 0.90 4.47
C GLU A 271 32.15 0.32 3.16
N ASP A 272 32.27 -1.00 3.01
CA ASP A 272 33.03 -1.58 1.89
C ASP A 272 32.22 -1.76 0.58
N ARG A 273 30.89 -1.58 0.61
CA ARG A 273 30.02 -1.80 -0.57
C ARG A 273 29.52 -0.53 -1.25
N MET A 274 29.52 0.61 -0.58
CA MET A 274 29.19 1.88 -1.24
C MET A 274 30.30 2.34 -2.21
N VAL A 275 31.55 1.89 -1.99
CA VAL A 275 32.68 2.15 -2.90
C VAL A 275 32.68 1.21 -4.11
N ALA A 276 32.16 -0.01 -3.97
CA ALA A 276 32.15 -1.02 -5.04
C ALA A 276 31.19 -0.70 -6.19
N VAL A 277 30.11 0.06 -5.94
CA VAL A 277 29.18 0.51 -7.00
C VAL A 277 29.71 1.74 -7.77
N GLY A 278 30.78 2.37 -7.28
CA GLY A 278 31.43 3.54 -7.90
C GLY A 278 32.75 3.27 -8.61
N SER A 279 33.22 2.01 -8.66
CA SER A 279 34.57 1.69 -9.17
C SER A 279 34.58 0.54 -10.18
N HIS A 280 33.75 0.64 -11.22
CA HIS A 280 33.95 -0.06 -12.49
C HIS A 280 34.09 0.97 -13.62
N ASP A 281 35.14 1.79 -13.59
CA ASP A 281 35.48 2.64 -14.76
C ASP A 281 36.96 3.02 -14.88
N LYS A 282 37.87 2.25 -14.24
CA LYS A 282 39.32 2.45 -14.39
C LYS A 282 40.09 1.13 -14.44
N ALA A 283 39.78 0.30 -15.43
CA ALA A 283 40.65 -0.83 -15.75
C ALA A 283 40.52 -1.25 -17.22
N THR A 284 40.56 -0.31 -18.16
CA THR A 284 40.83 -0.65 -19.58
C THR A 284 41.43 0.54 -20.31
N GLN A 285 42.68 0.89 -19.98
CA GLN A 285 43.48 1.77 -20.83
C GLN A 285 44.96 1.50 -20.65
N GLN A 286 45.43 0.39 -21.22
CA GLN A 286 46.78 0.34 -21.76
C GLN A 286 46.96 -0.80 -22.76
N MET A 287 47.56 -0.42 -23.89
CA MET A 287 48.20 -1.22 -24.93
C MET A 287 47.42 -1.47 -26.23
N VAL A 288 48.16 -1.12 -27.29
CA VAL A 288 48.20 -1.62 -28.67
C VAL A 288 47.67 -0.67 -29.76
N THR A 289 48.67 -0.18 -30.48
CA THR A 289 48.79 0.46 -31.79
C THR A 289 47.93 -0.13 -32.91
N ASP A 290 47.38 0.75 -33.75
CA ASP A 290 46.91 0.47 -35.13
C ASP A 290 48.11 0.52 -36.12
N PRO A 291 48.07 0.00 -37.38
CA PRO A 291 46.97 0.24 -38.35
C PRO A 291 46.53 -0.90 -39.32
N ASP A 292 45.25 -0.84 -39.70
CA ASP A 292 44.67 -1.01 -41.07
C ASP A 292 44.45 -2.42 -41.73
N PRO A 293 43.57 -2.59 -42.77
CA PRO A 293 42.09 -2.56 -42.68
C PRO A 293 41.35 -3.66 -43.53
N LYS A 294 40.00 -3.62 -43.49
CA LYS A 294 38.98 -4.16 -44.44
C LYS A 294 38.42 -5.58 -44.18
N ILE A 295 37.10 -5.64 -43.89
CA ILE A 295 36.04 -6.40 -44.60
C ILE A 295 34.66 -6.06 -43.96
N PRO A 296 33.54 -6.01 -44.71
CA PRO A 296 32.31 -5.34 -44.29
C PRO A 296 31.15 -6.31 -43.95
N ILE A 297 30.41 -6.09 -42.85
CA ILE A 297 29.08 -6.72 -42.63
C ILE A 297 28.14 -5.80 -41.81
N GLN A 298 27.09 -5.34 -42.49
CA GLN A 298 25.70 -4.91 -42.15
C GLN A 298 25.31 -4.27 -40.79
N PRO A 299 24.31 -3.34 -40.77
CA PRO A 299 23.94 -2.53 -39.61
C PRO A 299 22.90 -3.22 -38.70
N ALA A 300 23.18 -3.25 -37.39
CA ALA A 300 22.23 -3.57 -36.34
C ALA A 300 21.80 -2.32 -35.55
N LEU A 301 20.57 -2.40 -35.05
CA LEU A 301 19.72 -1.40 -34.42
C LEU A 301 20.40 -0.45 -33.40
N TYR A 302 19.98 0.81 -33.47
CA TYR A 302 20.19 1.86 -32.48
C TYR A 302 19.10 1.77 -31.38
N ILE A 303 19.50 1.54 -30.13
CA ILE A 303 18.66 1.71 -28.92
C ILE A 303 19.41 2.70 -28.00
N PRO A 304 18.85 3.87 -27.65
CA PRO A 304 19.52 4.81 -26.77
C PRO A 304 19.33 4.40 -25.30
N THR A 305 20.43 4.09 -24.61
CA THR A 305 20.51 3.99 -23.16
C THR A 305 20.57 5.40 -22.57
N GLY A 306 19.56 5.77 -21.78
CA GLY A 306 19.51 7.07 -21.12
C GLY A 306 18.34 7.16 -20.15
N ARG A 307 18.38 6.39 -19.06
CA ARG A 307 17.35 6.53 -18.00
C ARG A 307 17.70 6.01 -16.61
N ASN A 308 18.95 6.12 -16.13
CA ASN A 308 19.27 5.73 -14.73
C ASN A 308 19.71 6.88 -13.80
N GLU A 309 19.82 8.12 -14.28
CA GLU A 309 20.33 9.22 -13.42
C GLU A 309 19.29 9.81 -12.46
N ARG A 310 17.98 9.70 -12.76
CA ARG A 310 16.92 10.28 -11.91
C ARG A 310 16.61 9.48 -10.65
N GLY A 311 16.79 8.15 -10.69
CA GLY A 311 16.61 7.29 -9.50
C GLY A 311 17.74 7.50 -8.49
N MET A 312 18.98 7.57 -8.97
CA MET A 312 20.16 7.86 -8.16
C MET A 312 20.14 9.26 -7.54
N ALA A 313 19.58 10.25 -8.24
CA ALA A 313 19.43 11.61 -7.70
C ALA A 313 18.49 11.64 -6.48
N ARG A 314 17.42 10.83 -6.45
CA ARG A 314 16.50 10.75 -5.30
C ARG A 314 17.11 10.03 -4.10
N LEU A 315 17.86 8.95 -4.31
CA LEU A 315 18.60 8.26 -3.24
C LEU A 315 19.67 9.17 -2.61
N ARG A 316 20.37 9.98 -3.43
CA ARG A 316 21.31 11.01 -2.92
C ARG A 316 20.61 12.16 -2.22
N GLN A 317 19.42 12.55 -2.66
CA GLN A 317 18.64 13.61 -2.02
C GLN A 317 18.06 13.16 -0.67
N MET A 318 17.65 11.90 -0.54
CA MET A 318 17.24 11.32 0.74
C MET A 318 18.42 11.19 1.73
N ALA A 319 19.63 10.86 1.25
CA ALA A 319 20.83 10.82 2.08
C ALA A 319 21.33 12.22 2.54
N ASN A 320 21.03 13.29 1.79
CA ASN A 320 21.47 14.66 2.11
C ASN A 320 20.43 15.53 2.83
N CYS A 321 19.21 15.05 3.07
CA CYS A 321 18.19 15.82 3.80
C CYS A 321 18.38 15.82 5.34
N GLY A 322 19.45 15.20 5.86
CA GLY A 322 19.81 15.25 7.29
C GLY A 322 20.47 16.56 7.74
N THR A 323 20.78 17.50 6.86
CA THR A 323 21.54 18.72 7.21
C THR A 323 21.09 19.94 6.40
N ASN A 324 19.86 20.41 6.59
CA ASN A 324 19.54 21.85 6.67
C ASN A 324 18.04 22.07 6.85
N GLY A 325 17.69 22.89 7.85
CA GLY A 325 16.31 23.24 8.15
C GLY A 325 15.70 24.13 7.08
N ASP A 326 14.70 23.62 6.37
CA ASP A 326 13.66 24.45 5.77
C ASP A 326 12.36 23.64 5.62
N ARG A 327 11.49 23.70 6.64
CA ARG A 327 10.30 22.84 6.81
C ARG A 327 9.00 23.59 6.51
N GLY A 328 8.99 24.44 5.47
CA GLY A 328 7.93 25.45 5.28
C GLY A 328 6.95 25.31 4.11
N MET A 329 7.23 24.55 3.04
CA MET A 329 6.45 24.69 1.78
C MET A 329 5.62 23.48 1.32
N GLU A 330 5.81 22.28 1.88
CA GLU A 330 5.13 21.08 1.38
C GLU A 330 3.79 20.76 2.07
N GLN A 331 3.54 21.30 3.27
CA GLN A 331 2.23 21.24 3.93
C GLN A 331 1.17 22.11 3.23
N ASP A 332 1.59 23.17 2.53
CA ASP A 332 0.67 24.18 2.00
C ASP A 332 -0.09 23.69 0.75
N ARG A 333 0.51 22.79 -0.04
CA ARG A 333 -0.15 22.20 -1.22
C ARG A 333 -1.26 21.21 -0.85
N PHE A 334 -1.12 20.50 0.28
CA PHE A 334 -2.14 19.57 0.77
C PHE A 334 -3.29 20.29 1.52
N LEU A 335 -2.98 21.36 2.25
CA LEU A 335 -3.98 22.21 2.93
C LEU A 335 -4.85 23.02 1.93
N THR A 336 -4.28 23.43 0.80
CA THR A 336 -5.00 24.20 -0.24
C THR A 336 -6.13 23.41 -0.91
N TRP A 337 -6.05 22.06 -0.96
CA TRP A 337 -7.15 21.21 -1.44
C TRP A 337 -8.21 20.96 -0.34
N ARG A 338 -7.79 20.82 0.93
CA ARG A 338 -8.69 20.68 2.10
C ARG A 338 -9.60 21.90 2.28
N GLY A 339 -9.06 23.11 2.19
CA GLY A 339 -9.83 24.36 2.36
C GLY A 339 -10.84 24.66 1.25
N ARG A 340 -10.70 24.05 0.07
CA ARG A 340 -11.62 24.26 -1.07
C ARG A 340 -12.89 23.40 -0.97
N ARG A 341 -12.88 22.32 -0.17
CA ARG A 341 -14.04 21.43 0.05
C ARG A 341 -15.00 21.95 1.12
N GLU A 342 -14.50 22.58 2.19
CA GLU A 342 -15.36 23.17 3.26
C GLU A 342 -16.13 24.40 2.80
N LYS A 343 -15.57 25.22 1.90
CA LYS A 343 -16.26 26.39 1.33
C LYS A 343 -17.37 26.03 0.33
N GLY A 344 -17.34 24.82 -0.25
CA GLY A 344 -18.39 24.32 -1.15
C GLY A 344 -19.61 23.72 -0.42
N LEU A 345 -19.40 23.14 0.76
CA LEU A 345 -20.45 22.53 1.58
C LEU A 345 -21.22 23.55 2.43
N THR A 346 -20.59 24.66 2.81
CA THR A 346 -21.25 25.76 3.54
C THR A 346 -22.10 26.66 2.63
N ALA A 347 -21.77 26.76 1.34
CA ALA A 347 -22.55 27.54 0.36
C ALA A 347 -23.89 26.87 -0.01
N ARG A 348 -24.02 25.54 0.10
CA ARG A 348 -25.24 24.81 -0.26
C ARG A 348 -26.27 24.72 0.86
N LYS A 349 -25.90 25.08 2.09
CA LYS A 349 -26.77 24.99 3.29
C LYS A 349 -27.46 26.32 3.65
N LYS A 350 -27.21 27.38 2.89
CA LYS A 350 -27.75 28.74 3.14
C LYS A 350 -28.81 29.20 2.13
N GLY A 351 -29.28 28.31 1.24
CA GLY A 351 -30.21 28.64 0.14
C GLY A 351 -31.66 28.23 0.32
N ASP A 352 -31.99 27.27 1.20
CA ASP A 352 -33.35 26.73 1.29
C ASP A 352 -33.98 27.08 2.63
N GLY A 353 -34.53 28.28 2.71
CA GLY A 353 -35.21 28.77 3.90
C GLY A 353 -36.08 29.97 3.60
N GLU A 354 -37.05 29.89 2.68
CA GLU A 354 -38.24 30.74 2.77
C GLU A 354 -39.40 30.33 1.85
N LYS A 355 -40.61 30.38 2.43
CA LYS A 355 -41.97 30.40 1.83
C LYS A 355 -42.65 29.06 1.54
N ARG A 356 -43.55 28.67 2.45
CA ARG A 356 -44.99 28.57 2.12
C ARG A 356 -45.85 28.51 3.38
N SER A 357 -46.49 29.65 3.65
CA SER A 357 -47.68 29.80 4.48
C SER A 357 -48.94 29.37 3.70
N ASP A 358 -49.90 28.87 4.49
CA ASP A 358 -51.36 28.92 4.33
C ASP A 358 -52.03 28.40 3.04
N SER A 359 -52.80 27.33 3.20
CA SER A 359 -54.21 27.36 2.81
C SER A 359 -55.02 26.26 3.51
N LYS A 360 -55.81 26.74 4.46
CA LYS A 360 -56.97 26.15 5.14
C LYS A 360 -58.08 25.82 4.13
N THR A 361 -58.58 24.58 4.08
CA THR A 361 -59.96 24.33 3.58
C THR A 361 -60.63 23.17 4.34
N LYS A 362 -61.71 23.52 5.03
CA LYS A 362 -62.75 22.67 5.60
C LYS A 362 -63.57 21.95 4.51
N ARG A 363 -64.02 20.73 4.80
CA ARG A 363 -65.38 20.17 4.54
C ARG A 363 -65.39 18.75 5.11
N ASP A 364 -66.03 18.49 6.25
CA ASP A 364 -67.47 18.27 6.49
C ASP A 364 -68.07 17.06 5.74
N THR A 365 -68.45 16.10 6.60
CA THR A 365 -69.72 15.33 6.68
C THR A 365 -70.08 14.19 5.71
N SER A 366 -70.35 13.04 6.37
CA SER A 366 -71.43 12.06 6.15
C SER A 366 -71.49 11.30 4.83
N LYS A 367 -71.32 9.97 4.89
CA LYS A 367 -72.33 8.99 5.29
C LYS A 367 -71.69 7.63 5.52
#